data_AF-A0A8T1VAZ5-F1
#
_entry.id   AF-A0A8T1VAZ5-F1
#
_cell.length_a   1.000
_cell.length_b   1.000
_cell.length_c   1.000
_cell.angle_alpha   90.00
_cell.angle_beta   90.00
_cell.angle_gamma   90.00
#
_symmetry.space_group_name_H-M   'P 1'
#
loop_
_entity.id
_entity.type
_entity.pdbx_description
1 polymer ?
#
loop_
_entity_poly.entity_id
_entity_poly.type
_entity_poly.pdbx_seq_one_letter_code
_entity_poly.pdbx_strand_id
1 'polypeptide(L)'
;MQPHMSLGPNGEVPLATPSYCAIPSTPYRRFLDRCERSLHRTNRSQYQRDEDHHTKWFVVNRMHVRECTCEFLGTFVMVCFGVGVNNQVNLSDESNGTWLSINIAWGIGILMAVYCSEGVSGAHLNCAVTLAHAVYGRLPWWKVPGYCISQVVGAFVGAAAIYLLDYQKIQKIDPNLDTTQGNFATYPSDDI
;
A
#
# COMPACT_ATOMS: atom_id res chain seq x y z
N MET A 1 -39.10 -33.77 -4.31
CA MET A 1 -38.84 -34.18 -5.71
C MET A 1 -37.46 -33.69 -6.09
N GLN A 2 -36.44 -34.55 -6.03
CA GLN A 2 -35.08 -34.20 -6.45
C GLN A 2 -34.99 -34.27 -7.98
N PRO A 3 -34.39 -33.28 -8.66
CA PRO A 3 -34.17 -33.36 -10.10
C PRO A 3 -33.04 -34.34 -10.41
N HIS A 4 -33.33 -35.28 -11.30
CA HIS A 4 -32.44 -36.35 -11.73
C HIS A 4 -31.31 -35.74 -12.57
N MET A 5 -30.07 -35.76 -12.05
CA MET A 5 -28.88 -35.25 -12.74
C MET A 5 -28.37 -36.33 -13.70
N SER A 6 -28.62 -36.18 -15.01
CA SER A 6 -28.13 -37.12 -16.02
C SER A 6 -26.65 -36.83 -16.31
N LEU A 7 -25.77 -37.76 -15.91
CA LEU A 7 -24.34 -37.73 -16.22
C LEU A 7 -24.11 -38.16 -17.68
N GLY A 8 -23.25 -37.44 -18.39
CA GLY A 8 -22.80 -37.83 -19.73
C GLY A 8 -21.95 -39.12 -19.70
N PRO A 9 -21.66 -39.74 -20.85
CA PRO A 9 -21.04 -41.06 -20.94
C PRO A 9 -19.61 -41.18 -20.34
N ASN A 10 -18.99 -40.07 -19.94
CA ASN A 10 -17.68 -40.04 -19.26
C ASN A 10 -17.72 -39.42 -17.85
N GLY A 11 -18.91 -39.22 -17.26
CA GLY A 11 -19.04 -38.75 -15.87
C GLY A 11 -18.67 -37.29 -15.60
N GLU A 12 -18.44 -36.46 -16.64
CA GLU A 12 -18.10 -35.04 -16.46
C GLU A 12 -19.36 -34.17 -16.36
N VAL A 13 -19.39 -33.28 -15.36
CA VAL A 13 -20.39 -32.22 -15.22
C VAL A 13 -20.04 -31.11 -16.23
N PRO A 14 -20.96 -30.68 -17.10
CA PRO A 14 -20.65 -29.60 -18.04
C PRO A 14 -20.43 -28.29 -17.26
N LEU A 15 -19.20 -27.77 -17.32
CA LEU A 15 -18.88 -26.43 -16.84
C LEU A 15 -19.64 -25.42 -17.71
N ALA A 16 -20.70 -24.84 -17.16
CA ALA A 16 -21.35 -23.67 -17.75
C ALA A 16 -20.36 -22.51 -17.71
N THR A 17 -19.75 -22.18 -18.84
CA THR A 17 -18.93 -20.98 -18.99
C THR A 17 -19.83 -19.75 -19.15
N PRO A 18 -19.54 -18.62 -18.48
CA PRO A 18 -20.31 -17.39 -18.67
C PRO A 18 -20.05 -16.81 -20.06
N SER A 19 -21.13 -16.39 -20.74
CA SER A 19 -21.20 -16.07 -22.17
C SER A 19 -20.49 -14.78 -22.64
N TYR A 20 -19.52 -14.22 -21.90
CA TYR A 20 -19.01 -12.88 -22.22
C TYR A 20 -17.79 -12.77 -23.16
N CYS A 21 -17.14 -13.87 -23.57
CA CYS A 21 -16.13 -13.81 -24.65
C CYS A 21 -16.01 -15.17 -25.37
N ALA A 22 -16.72 -15.35 -26.48
CA ALA A 22 -16.52 -16.52 -27.34
C ALA A 22 -15.29 -16.30 -28.23
N ILE A 23 -14.12 -16.74 -27.77
CA ILE A 23 -12.88 -16.76 -28.57
C ILE A 23 -12.98 -17.90 -29.60
N PRO A 24 -12.68 -17.67 -30.89
CA PRO A 24 -12.74 -18.69 -31.94
C PRO A 24 -11.90 -19.93 -31.59
N SER A 25 -12.36 -21.12 -31.98
CA SER A 25 -11.68 -22.39 -31.75
C SER A 25 -10.43 -22.51 -32.63
N THR A 26 -9.34 -21.87 -32.21
CA THR A 26 -8.02 -22.06 -32.82
C THR A 26 -7.30 -23.25 -32.17
N PRO A 27 -6.38 -23.93 -32.86
CA PRO A 27 -5.61 -25.05 -32.31
C PRO A 27 -4.74 -24.65 -31.10
N TYR A 28 -4.56 -23.36 -30.83
CA TYR A 28 -3.82 -22.83 -29.67
C TYR A 28 -4.63 -22.77 -28.36
N ARG A 29 -5.94 -23.02 -28.40
CA ARG A 29 -6.85 -22.91 -27.24
C ARG A 29 -6.43 -23.76 -26.04
N ARG A 30 -6.00 -25.01 -26.29
CA ARG A 30 -5.56 -25.92 -25.20
C ARG A 30 -4.29 -25.46 -24.49
N PHE A 31 -3.40 -24.76 -25.20
CA PHE A 31 -2.18 -24.22 -24.62
C PHE A 31 -2.48 -22.98 -23.79
N LEU A 32 -3.28 -22.05 -24.33
CA LEU A 32 -3.73 -20.85 -23.62
C LEU A 32 -4.54 -21.20 -22.37
N ASP A 33 -5.50 -22.13 -22.44
CA ASP A 33 -6.26 -22.62 -21.28
C ASP A 33 -5.35 -23.25 -20.20
N ARG A 34 -4.18 -23.78 -20.58
CA ARG A 34 -3.20 -24.34 -19.64
C ARG A 34 -2.34 -23.24 -19.02
N CYS A 35 -1.92 -22.26 -19.80
CA CYS A 35 -1.23 -21.06 -19.29
C CYS A 35 -2.12 -20.26 -18.36
N GLU A 36 -3.40 -20.07 -18.70
CA GLU A 36 -4.40 -19.37 -17.89
C GLU A 36 -4.70 -20.15 -16.59
N ARG A 37 -4.89 -21.47 -16.66
CA ARG A 37 -4.97 -22.33 -15.46
C ARG A 37 -3.71 -22.33 -14.60
N SER A 38 -2.53 -22.20 -15.21
CA SER A 38 -1.26 -22.09 -14.50
C SER A 38 -1.11 -20.72 -13.84
N LEU A 39 -1.56 -19.65 -14.50
CA LEU A 39 -1.66 -18.27 -13.97
C LEU A 39 -2.66 -18.17 -12.82
N HIS A 40 -3.78 -18.90 -12.87
CA HIS A 40 -4.73 -19.01 -11.76
C HIS A 40 -4.21 -19.87 -10.60
N ARG A 41 -3.17 -20.68 -10.81
CA ARG A 41 -2.43 -21.38 -9.73
C ARG A 41 -1.26 -20.58 -9.17
N THR A 42 -0.68 -19.66 -9.94
CA THR A 42 0.43 -18.80 -9.48
C THR A 42 -0.04 -17.46 -8.92
N ASN A 43 -1.33 -17.10 -9.09
CA ASN A 43 -1.94 -15.98 -8.40
C ASN A 43 -2.21 -16.32 -6.92
N ARG A 44 -1.11 -16.25 -6.16
CA ARG A 44 -0.96 -16.41 -4.71
C ARG A 44 -1.70 -15.32 -3.91
N SER A 45 -3.00 -15.14 -4.13
CA SER A 45 -3.77 -14.14 -3.35
C SER A 45 -5.23 -14.49 -3.05
N GLN A 46 -5.80 -15.53 -3.65
CA GLN A 46 -7.17 -15.94 -3.32
C GLN A 46 -7.15 -17.20 -2.46
N TYR A 47 -7.37 -17.00 -1.15
CA TYR A 47 -8.20 -17.91 -0.36
C TYR A 47 -7.54 -19.18 0.24
N GLN A 48 -6.47 -19.04 1.04
CA GLN A 48 -6.33 -19.89 2.24
C GLN A 48 -6.90 -19.12 3.43
N ARG A 49 -8.22 -18.94 3.42
CA ARG A 49 -9.01 -18.35 4.52
C ARG A 49 -9.75 -19.42 5.32
N ASP A 50 -9.30 -20.68 5.25
CA ASP A 50 -10.10 -21.81 5.70
C ASP A 50 -9.47 -22.72 6.75
N GLU A 51 -8.34 -22.40 7.38
CA GLU A 51 -7.85 -23.23 8.50
C GLU A 51 -7.42 -22.35 9.69
N ASP A 52 -8.09 -22.55 10.83
CA ASP A 52 -7.75 -22.14 12.19
C ASP A 52 -8.15 -20.73 12.68
N HIS A 53 -9.47 -20.49 12.74
CA HIS A 53 -10.11 -19.44 13.53
C HIS A 53 -10.07 -19.76 15.06
N HIS A 54 -8.89 -20.01 15.62
CA HIS A 54 -8.65 -19.60 17.01
C HIS A 54 -8.52 -18.08 17.00
N THR A 55 -9.67 -17.39 17.06
CA THR A 55 -9.73 -15.93 17.05
C THR A 55 -8.94 -15.39 18.23
N LYS A 56 -7.68 -15.01 17.99
CA LYS A 56 -6.87 -14.28 18.97
C LYS A 56 -7.61 -12.98 19.28
N TRP A 57 -7.70 -12.61 20.55
CA TRP A 57 -8.49 -11.45 21.00
C TRP A 57 -8.07 -10.10 20.40
N PHE A 58 -6.90 -10.03 19.76
CA PHE A 58 -6.39 -8.86 19.06
C PHE A 58 -6.83 -8.72 17.59
N VAL A 59 -7.58 -9.67 17.02
CA VAL A 59 -7.96 -9.61 15.61
C VAL A 59 -9.09 -8.61 15.40
N VAL A 60 -8.82 -7.55 14.63
CA VAL A 60 -9.83 -6.55 14.25
C VAL A 60 -10.79 -7.14 13.23
N ASN A 61 -12.06 -7.31 13.60
CA ASN A 61 -13.08 -7.91 12.72
C ASN A 61 -13.59 -6.96 11.62
N ARG A 62 -13.38 -5.64 11.76
CA ARG A 62 -13.84 -4.63 10.78
C ARG A 62 -12.81 -4.44 9.67
N MET A 63 -13.18 -4.75 8.43
CA MET A 63 -12.30 -4.60 7.26
C MET A 63 -11.75 -3.18 7.09
N HIS A 64 -12.59 -2.16 7.24
CA HIS A 64 -12.16 -0.75 7.09
C HIS A 64 -11.16 -0.30 8.14
N VAL A 65 -11.29 -0.79 9.37
CA VAL A 65 -10.33 -0.44 10.42
C VAL A 65 -8.97 -1.05 10.10
N ARG A 66 -8.94 -2.27 9.56
CA ARG A 66 -7.70 -2.91 9.09
C ARG A 66 -7.07 -2.14 7.93
N GLU A 67 -7.88 -1.71 6.96
CA GLU A 67 -7.46 -0.86 5.84
C GLU A 67 -6.80 0.44 6.38
N CYS A 68 -7.49 1.16 7.27
CA CYS A 68 -6.98 2.40 7.88
C CYS A 68 -5.71 2.17 8.73
N THR A 69 -5.61 1.08 9.48
CA THR A 69 -4.38 0.78 10.25
C THR A 69 -3.20 0.52 9.32
N CYS A 70 -3.41 -0.14 8.19
CA CYS A 70 -2.37 -0.38 7.20
C CYS A 70 -1.94 0.91 6.49
N GLU A 71 -2.88 1.79 6.14
CA GLU A 71 -2.59 3.11 5.58
C GLU A 71 -1.80 3.98 6.57
N PHE A 72 -2.21 3.99 7.84
CA PHE A 72 -1.46 4.65 8.91
C PHE A 72 -0.02 4.11 9.02
N LEU A 73 0.13 2.78 9.09
CA LEU A 73 1.45 2.15 9.27
C LEU A 73 2.35 2.37 8.05
N GLY A 74 1.81 2.23 6.84
CA GLY A 74 2.56 2.46 5.62
C GLY A 74 3.01 3.91 5.50
N THR A 75 2.12 4.88 5.75
CA THR A 75 2.49 6.30 5.70
C THR A 75 3.48 6.65 6.82
N PHE A 76 3.35 6.06 8.01
CA PHE A 76 4.34 6.19 9.08
C PHE A 76 5.73 5.72 8.63
N VAL A 77 5.84 4.51 8.06
CA VAL A 77 7.12 3.97 7.57
C VAL A 77 7.70 4.86 6.47
N MET A 78 6.89 5.25 5.48
CA MET A 78 7.30 6.14 4.40
C MET A 78 7.91 7.44 4.93
N VAL A 79 7.24 8.08 5.89
CA VAL A 79 7.69 9.36 6.47
C VAL A 79 8.92 9.19 7.36
N CYS A 80 9.01 8.10 8.13
CA CYS A 80 10.21 7.82 8.94
C CYS A 80 11.47 7.73 8.07
N PHE A 81 11.41 7.03 6.93
CA PHE A 81 12.55 6.95 6.02
C PHE A 81 12.78 8.27 5.27
N GLY A 82 11.72 8.90 4.76
CA GLY A 82 11.81 10.12 3.96
C GLY A 82 12.31 11.34 4.75
N VAL A 83 11.70 11.62 5.91
CA VAL A 83 12.14 12.72 6.78
C VAL A 83 13.45 12.37 7.48
N GLY A 84 13.67 11.09 7.82
CA GLY A 84 14.92 10.63 8.42
C GLY A 84 16.15 10.91 7.56
N VAL A 85 16.08 10.64 6.26
CA VAL A 85 17.19 10.96 5.35
C VAL A 85 17.35 12.48 5.15
N ASN A 86 16.25 13.25 5.14
CA ASN A 86 16.31 14.69 5.00
C ASN A 86 17.03 15.33 6.20
N ASN A 87 16.68 14.89 7.41
CA ASN A 87 17.38 15.27 8.63
C ASN A 87 18.85 14.83 8.62
N GLN A 88 19.15 13.60 8.19
CA GLN A 88 20.52 13.11 8.14
C GLN A 88 21.40 14.01 7.27
N VAL A 89 20.93 14.39 6.08
CA VAL A 89 21.71 15.22 5.14
C VAL A 89 21.79 16.66 5.64
N ASN A 90 20.68 17.27 6.01
CA ASN A 90 20.64 18.69 6.35
C ASN A 90 21.28 19.00 7.71
N LEU A 91 21.10 18.15 8.73
CA LEU A 91 21.75 18.35 10.04
C LEU A 91 23.23 18.01 10.04
N SER A 92 23.73 17.31 9.02
CA SER A 92 25.15 16.98 8.90
C SER A 92 25.91 17.85 7.90
N ASP A 93 25.29 18.91 7.37
CA ASP A 93 25.89 19.81 6.37
C ASP A 93 26.45 19.01 5.17
N GLU A 94 25.63 18.09 4.65
CA GLU A 94 25.94 17.17 3.54
C GLU A 94 27.15 16.22 3.74
N SER A 95 27.73 16.16 4.95
CA SER A 95 28.86 15.28 5.23
C SER A 95 28.49 13.80 5.27
N ASN A 96 27.27 13.46 5.70
CA ASN A 96 26.78 12.09 5.82
C ASN A 96 25.75 11.69 4.76
N GLY A 97 25.66 12.47 3.67
CA GLY A 97 24.82 12.16 2.51
C GLY A 97 24.66 13.34 1.58
N THR A 98 24.37 13.05 0.32
CA THR A 98 24.15 14.06 -0.73
C THR A 98 22.71 14.10 -1.18
N TRP A 99 22.33 15.08 -1.99
CA TRP A 99 21.00 15.15 -2.60
C TRP A 99 20.55 13.85 -3.29
N LEU A 100 21.49 13.12 -3.93
CA LEU A 100 21.19 11.81 -4.53
C LEU A 100 20.73 10.78 -3.48
N SER A 101 21.35 10.80 -2.30
CA SER A 101 21.01 9.88 -1.21
C SER A 101 19.59 10.11 -0.68
N ILE A 102 19.13 11.37 -0.64
CA ILE A 102 17.75 11.73 -0.27
C ILE A 102 16.77 11.06 -1.23
N ASN A 103 16.96 11.25 -2.55
CA ASN A 103 16.07 10.69 -3.56
C ASN A 103 16.00 9.16 -3.52
N ILE A 104 17.15 8.49 -3.38
CA ILE A 104 17.20 7.02 -3.32
C ILE A 104 16.52 6.52 -2.05
N ALA A 105 16.79 7.13 -0.90
CA ALA A 105 16.18 6.72 0.37
C ALA A 105 14.67 6.96 0.40
N TRP A 106 14.16 8.04 -0.20
CA TRP A 106 12.73 8.23 -0.40
C TRP A 106 12.11 7.12 -1.26
N GLY A 107 12.77 6.74 -2.37
CA GLY A 107 12.32 5.64 -3.22
C GLY A 107 12.26 4.29 -2.47
N ILE A 108 13.28 3.99 -1.68
CA ILE A 108 13.31 2.78 -0.83
C ILE A 108 12.25 2.85 0.26
N GLY A 109 12.06 4.01 0.89
CA GLY A 109 11.03 4.22 1.92
C GLY A 109 9.62 3.97 1.39
N ILE A 110 9.31 4.50 0.20
CA ILE A 110 8.03 4.24 -0.49
C ILE A 110 7.87 2.76 -0.81
N LEU A 111 8.91 2.10 -1.35
CA LEU A 111 8.87 0.66 -1.64
C LEU A 111 8.53 -0.17 -0.40
N MET A 112 9.19 0.11 0.74
CA MET A 112 8.93 -0.57 2.00
C MET A 112 7.52 -0.31 2.53
N ALA A 113 7.04 0.93 2.40
CA ALA A 113 5.70 1.31 2.78
C ALA A 113 4.63 0.59 1.93
N VAL A 114 4.85 0.46 0.62
CA VAL A 114 3.96 -0.32 -0.26
C VAL A 114 3.97 -1.79 0.14
N TYR A 115 5.16 -2.38 0.31
CA TYR A 115 5.29 -3.80 0.67
C TYR A 115 4.55 -4.16 1.97
N CYS A 116 4.52 -3.25 2.95
CA CYS A 116 3.83 -3.49 4.23
C CYS A 116 2.30 -3.31 4.16
N SER A 117 1.78 -2.53 3.21
CA SER A 117 0.38 -2.07 3.20
C SER A 117 -0.46 -2.62 2.03
N GLU A 118 0.18 -3.10 0.96
CA GLU A 118 -0.46 -3.54 -0.28
C GLU A 118 -1.44 -4.70 -0.05
N GLY A 119 -1.06 -5.68 0.77
CA GLY A 119 -1.86 -6.90 0.99
C GLY A 119 -3.20 -6.71 1.71
N VAL A 120 -3.48 -5.52 2.26
CA VAL A 120 -4.73 -5.25 3.01
C VAL A 120 -5.45 -4.02 2.48
N SER A 121 -4.74 -2.89 2.34
CA SER A 121 -5.35 -1.59 2.02
C SER A 121 -5.29 -1.22 0.54
N GLY A 122 -4.40 -1.86 -0.23
CA GLY A 122 -4.05 -1.46 -1.59
C GLY A 122 -2.91 -0.43 -1.67
N ALA A 123 -2.29 -0.07 -0.53
CA ALA A 123 -1.14 0.83 -0.43
C ALA A 123 -1.36 2.18 -1.12
N HIS A 124 -2.41 2.92 -0.76
CA HIS A 124 -2.62 4.25 -1.33
C HIS A 124 -1.60 5.25 -0.79
N LEU A 125 -1.38 5.24 0.53
CA LEU A 125 -0.35 5.99 1.28
C LEU A 125 -0.35 7.51 1.07
N ASN A 126 -1.36 8.02 0.35
CA ASN A 126 -1.46 9.38 -0.14
C ASN A 126 -2.93 9.71 -0.40
N CYS A 127 -3.37 10.87 0.11
CA CYS A 127 -4.74 11.35 -0.04
C CYS A 127 -5.11 11.58 -1.52
N ALA A 128 -4.17 12.05 -2.34
CA ALA A 128 -4.39 12.29 -3.77
C ALA A 128 -4.58 10.98 -4.54
N VAL A 129 -3.79 9.94 -4.21
CA VAL A 129 -3.94 8.60 -4.81
C VAL A 129 -5.27 7.98 -4.40
N THR A 130 -5.64 8.13 -3.12
CA THR A 130 -6.94 7.69 -2.58
C THR A 130 -8.10 8.37 -3.32
N LEU A 131 -8.00 9.68 -3.54
CA LEU A 131 -9.00 10.45 -4.27
C LEU A 131 -9.08 10.02 -5.75
N ALA A 132 -7.94 9.83 -6.41
CA ALA A 132 -7.90 9.33 -7.78
C ALA A 132 -8.59 7.96 -7.88
N HIS A 133 -8.32 7.04 -6.96
CA HIS A 133 -9.00 5.75 -6.90
C HIS A 133 -10.51 5.88 -6.68
N ALA A 134 -10.98 6.87 -5.91
CA ALA A 134 -12.40 7.14 -5.76
C ALA A 134 -13.04 7.69 -7.05
N VAL A 135 -12.36 8.58 -7.76
CA VAL A 135 -12.81 9.14 -9.05
C VAL A 135 -12.92 8.05 -10.12
N TYR A 136 -11.95 7.13 -10.18
CA TYR A 136 -11.98 5.99 -11.11
C TYR A 136 -12.90 4.84 -10.66
N GLY A 137 -13.66 5.00 -9.56
CA GLY A 137 -14.62 4.00 -9.07
C GLY A 137 -13.97 2.74 -8.48
N ARG A 138 -12.67 2.79 -8.15
CA ARG A 138 -11.94 1.68 -7.50
C ARG A 138 -12.07 1.68 -5.98
N LEU A 139 -12.41 2.82 -5.38
CA LEU A 139 -12.68 2.97 -3.95
C LEU A 139 -14.04 3.63 -3.75
N PRO A 140 -14.92 3.12 -2.87
CA PRO A 140 -16.17 3.78 -2.58
C PRO A 140 -15.93 5.09 -1.79
N TRP A 141 -16.61 6.16 -2.19
CA TRP A 141 -16.43 7.52 -1.66
C TRP A 141 -16.51 7.65 -0.14
N TRP A 142 -17.33 6.83 0.52
CA TRP A 142 -17.49 6.86 1.97
C TRP A 142 -16.23 6.41 2.74
N LYS A 143 -15.32 5.65 2.11
CA LYS A 143 -14.05 5.21 2.72
C LYS A 143 -12.94 6.27 2.64
N VAL A 144 -13.02 7.17 1.66
CA VAL A 144 -12.01 8.21 1.40
C VAL A 144 -11.63 9.00 2.67
N PRO A 145 -12.57 9.55 3.46
CA PRO A 145 -12.19 10.30 4.65
C PRO A 145 -11.44 9.46 5.68
N GLY A 146 -11.79 8.17 5.82
CA GLY A 146 -11.08 7.26 6.72
C GLY A 146 -9.62 7.05 6.31
N TYR A 147 -9.37 6.85 5.02
CA TYR A 147 -8.03 6.72 4.45
C TYR A 147 -7.22 8.01 4.64
N CYS A 148 -7.78 9.17 4.26
CA CYS A 148 -7.10 10.46 4.38
C CYS A 148 -6.72 10.77 5.83
N ILE A 149 -7.61 10.53 6.79
CA ILE A 149 -7.31 10.74 8.21
C ILE A 149 -6.19 9.80 8.67
N SER A 150 -6.24 8.52 8.31
CA SER A 150 -5.18 7.57 8.70
C SER A 150 -3.81 7.93 8.12
N GLN A 151 -3.77 8.42 6.88
CA GLN A 151 -2.54 8.85 6.21
C GLN A 151 -1.96 10.11 6.88
N VAL A 152 -2.79 11.12 7.14
CA VAL A 152 -2.35 12.36 7.81
C VAL A 152 -1.84 12.06 9.22
N VAL A 153 -2.55 11.24 9.99
CA VAL A 153 -2.12 10.85 11.33
C VAL A 153 -0.84 10.00 11.28
N GLY A 154 -0.72 9.11 10.29
CA GLY A 154 0.51 8.31 10.07
C GLY A 154 1.71 9.19 9.76
N ALA A 155 1.54 10.17 8.86
CA ALA A 155 2.59 11.12 8.51
C ALA A 155 2.99 11.99 9.70
N PHE A 156 2.01 12.49 10.46
CA PHE A 156 2.27 13.31 11.64
C PHE A 156 3.05 12.54 12.71
N VAL A 157 2.65 11.30 13.00
CA VAL A 157 3.34 10.45 13.99
C VAL A 157 4.74 10.08 13.50
N GLY A 158 4.92 9.82 12.20
CA GLY A 158 6.23 9.56 11.61
C GLY A 158 7.18 10.76 11.74
N ALA A 159 6.70 11.95 11.39
CA ALA A 159 7.46 13.19 11.54
C ALA A 159 7.80 13.47 13.02
N ALA A 160 6.86 13.28 13.93
CA ALA A 160 7.09 13.43 15.37
C ALA A 160 8.15 12.45 15.89
N ALA A 161 8.14 11.19 15.43
CA ALA A 161 9.13 10.20 15.84
C ALA A 161 10.55 10.59 15.40
N ILE A 162 10.72 11.10 14.17
CA ILE A 162 12.01 11.58 13.68
C ILE A 162 12.45 12.86 14.39
N TYR A 163 11.53 13.79 14.65
CA TYR A 163 11.82 14.98 15.45
C TYR A 163 12.34 14.63 16.84
N LEU A 164 11.72 13.67 17.52
CA LEU A 164 12.18 13.20 18.83
C LEU A 164 13.55 12.52 18.76
N LEU A 165 13.83 11.78 17.69
CA LEU A 165 15.10 11.09 17.49
C LEU A 165 16.26 12.07 17.25
N ASP A 166 16.04 13.13 16.46
CA ASP A 166 17.06 14.14 16.17
C ASP A 166 16.98 15.39 17.07
N TYR A 167 16.13 15.37 18.10
CA TYR A 167 15.84 16.53 18.96
C TYR A 167 17.10 17.24 19.47
N GLN A 168 18.10 16.48 19.95
CA GLN A 168 19.34 17.05 20.47
C GLN A 168 20.17 17.75 19.40
N LYS A 169 20.17 17.25 18.16
CA LYS A 169 20.91 17.83 17.04
C LYS A 169 20.20 19.09 16.53
N ILE A 170 18.87 19.03 16.39
CA ILE A 170 18.04 20.17 16.00
C ILE A 170 18.27 21.33 16.97
N GLN A 171 18.17 21.07 18.28
CA GLN A 171 18.37 22.10 19.32
C GLN A 171 19.77 22.73 19.30
N LYS A 172 20.78 21.98 18.86
CA LYS A 172 22.16 22.46 18.75
C LYS A 172 22.39 23.34 17.53
N ILE A 173 21.78 22.99 16.39
CA ILE A 173 21.95 23.69 15.12
C ILE A 173 21.04 24.92 15.04
N ASP A 174 19.80 24.76 15.49
CA ASP A 174 18.75 25.75 15.34
C ASP A 174 17.88 25.80 16.62
N PRO A 175 18.33 26.52 17.66
CA PRO A 175 17.61 26.63 18.92
C PRO A 175 16.29 27.42 18.80
N ASN A 176 16.13 28.22 17.75
CA ASN A 176 14.93 29.03 17.50
C ASN A 176 13.92 28.37 16.55
N LEU A 177 14.30 27.25 15.91
CA LEU A 177 13.47 26.46 14.98
C LEU A 177 13.07 27.21 13.69
N ASP A 178 13.91 28.15 13.23
CA ASP A 178 13.60 29.00 12.08
C ASP A 178 13.92 28.33 10.74
N THR A 179 14.98 27.51 10.68
CA THR A 179 15.52 26.94 9.42
C THR A 179 15.20 25.47 9.26
N THR A 180 15.04 24.73 10.36
CA THR A 180 14.88 23.26 10.33
C THR A 180 13.49 22.80 9.85
N GLN A 181 12.53 23.71 9.73
CA GLN A 181 11.18 23.41 9.23
C GLN A 181 11.18 22.81 7.81
N GLY A 182 12.14 23.21 6.97
CA GLY A 182 12.34 22.67 5.61
C GLY A 182 12.68 21.18 5.58
N ASN A 183 13.03 20.59 6.72
CA ASN A 183 13.32 19.17 6.80
C ASN A 183 12.05 18.30 6.85
N PHE A 184 10.94 18.87 7.31
CA PHE A 184 9.69 18.14 7.54
C PHE A 184 8.64 18.41 6.46
N ALA A 185 8.69 19.60 5.85
CA ALA A 185 7.79 20.01 4.79
C ALA A 185 8.56 20.65 3.64
N THR A 186 7.99 20.58 2.44
CA THR A 186 8.54 21.20 1.24
C THR A 186 8.11 22.66 1.14
N TYR A 187 9.07 23.54 0.87
CA TYR A 187 8.84 24.98 0.66
C TYR A 187 9.24 25.36 -0.78
N PRO A 188 8.64 26.43 -1.35
CA PRO A 188 9.08 26.96 -2.64
C PRO A 188 10.53 27.45 -2.56
N SER A 189 11.24 27.42 -3.69
CA SER A 189 12.55 28.05 -3.81
C SER A 189 12.43 29.57 -3.80
N ASP A 190 13.46 30.28 -3.36
CA ASP A 190 13.47 31.75 -3.39
C ASP A 190 13.71 32.32 -4.82
N ASP A 191 14.15 31.46 -5.75
CA ASP A 191 14.54 31.82 -7.12
C ASP A 191 13.39 31.75 -8.16
N ILE A 192 12.14 31.65 -7.72
CA ILE A 192 10.91 31.59 -8.55
C ILE A 192 9.89 32.63 -8.11
#